data_AF-A0A534VDU5-F1
#
_entry.id   AF-A0A534VDU5-F1
#
_cell.length_a   1.000
_cell.length_b   1.000
_cell.length_c   1.000
_cell.angle_alpha   90.00
_cell.angle_beta   90.00
_cell.angle_gamma   90.00
#
_symmetry.space_group_name_H-M   'P 1'
#
loop_
_entity.id
_entity.type
_entity.pdbx_description
1 polymer ?
#
loop_
_entity_poly.entity_id
_entity_poly.type
_entity_poly.pdbx_seq_one_letter_code
_entity_poly.pdbx_strand_id
1 'polypeptide(L)'
;MRLVASIIAALSIPLFFCAGLAQDLAKAKQEGRVVFYTSWGPSDADYVVKAFEKKYAPLKVETVRASSERTLTRLLSEHRANKFLGDVAAISGIQSGI
;
A
#
# COMPACT_ATOMS: atom_id res chain seq x y z
N MET A 1 0.10 -1.22 -57.63
CA MET A 1 1.11 -0.86 -56.61
C MET A 1 0.45 -0.72 -55.22
N ARG A 2 -0.23 -1.78 -54.74
CA ARG A 2 -1.08 -1.77 -53.53
C ARG A 2 -0.50 -2.67 -52.42
N LEU A 3 0.79 -2.51 -52.07
CA LEU A 3 1.45 -3.46 -51.15
C LEU A 3 2.40 -2.84 -50.12
N VAL A 4 2.49 -1.51 -49.99
CA VAL A 4 3.46 -0.89 -49.05
C VAL A 4 2.80 -0.21 -47.83
N ALA A 5 1.47 -0.05 -47.83
CA ALA A 5 0.78 0.73 -46.79
C ALA A 5 0.36 -0.04 -45.53
N SER A 6 0.60 -1.36 -45.45
CA SER A 6 0.06 -2.19 -44.35
C SER A 6 1.05 -2.55 -43.23
N ILE A 7 2.29 -2.05 -43.25
CA ILE A 7 3.31 -2.47 -42.26
C ILE A 7 3.50 -1.46 -41.10
N ILE A 8 2.94 -0.24 -41.18
CA ILE A 8 3.22 0.80 -40.16
C ILE A 8 2.22 0.78 -38.97
N ALA A 9 1.10 0.06 -39.05
CA ALA A 9 0.01 0.20 -38.08
C ALA A 9 0.04 -0.76 -36.87
N ALA A 10 1.06 -1.61 -36.71
CA ALA A 10 1.03 -2.71 -35.73
C ALA A 10 2.02 -2.58 -34.56
N LEU A 11 2.72 -1.46 -34.38
CA LEU A 11 3.66 -1.28 -33.27
C LEU A 11 3.51 0.07 -32.59
N SER A 12 2.34 0.31 -32.03
CA SER A 12 2.14 1.36 -31.03
C SER A 12 1.29 0.76 -29.93
N ILE A 13 1.89 -0.12 -29.14
CA ILE A 13 1.40 -0.36 -27.78
C ILE A 13 1.88 0.88 -27.02
N PRO A 14 1.03 1.90 -26.74
CA PRO A 14 1.41 2.84 -25.71
C PRO A 14 1.63 2.02 -24.45
N LEU A 15 2.88 2.00 -23.95
CA LEU A 15 3.12 1.76 -22.54
C LEU A 15 2.33 2.84 -21.79
N PHE A 16 1.04 2.56 -21.52
CA PHE A 16 0.27 3.23 -20.50
C PHE A 16 0.82 2.77 -19.16
N PHE A 17 2.04 3.23 -18.86
CA PHE A 17 2.66 3.07 -17.55
C PHE A 17 2.93 4.47 -17.00
N CYS A 18 1.89 5.29 -16.90
CA CYS A 18 1.99 6.60 -16.25
C CYS A 18 0.62 7.12 -15.79
N ALA A 19 -0.11 6.38 -14.94
CA ALA A 19 -1.30 6.92 -14.27
C ALA A 19 -1.71 6.28 -12.94
N GLY A 20 -0.90 5.40 -12.32
CA GLY A 20 -1.32 4.68 -11.10
C GLY A 20 -1.52 5.57 -9.87
N LEU A 21 -0.63 6.55 -9.65
CA LEU A 21 -0.58 7.30 -8.39
C LEU A 21 -1.81 8.20 -8.15
N ALA A 22 -2.39 8.78 -9.20
CA ALA A 22 -3.53 9.69 -9.07
C ALA A 22 -4.86 8.94 -8.93
N GLN A 23 -5.00 7.78 -9.58
CA GLN A 23 -6.21 6.97 -9.54
C GLN A 23 -6.40 6.32 -8.16
N ASP A 24 -5.30 5.93 -7.51
CA ASP A 24 -5.35 5.25 -6.22
C ASP A 24 -5.72 6.19 -5.07
N LEU A 25 -5.28 7.46 -5.10
CA LEU A 25 -5.61 8.41 -4.04
C LEU A 25 -7.11 8.78 -4.02
N ALA A 26 -7.75 8.91 -5.18
CA ALA A 26 -9.19 9.21 -5.23
C ALA A 26 -10.03 8.06 -4.65
N LYS A 27 -9.67 6.81 -4.97
CA LYS A 27 -10.31 5.60 -4.41
C LYS A 27 -10.05 5.47 -2.91
N ALA A 28 -8.79 5.66 -2.49
CA ALA A 28 -8.45 5.67 -1.07
C ALA A 28 -9.29 6.70 -0.30
N LYS A 29 -9.49 7.91 -0.85
CA LYS A 29 -10.32 8.94 -0.23
C LYS A 29 -11.79 8.54 -0.13
N GLN A 30 -12.31 7.71 -1.04
CA GLN A 30 -13.66 7.15 -0.95
C GLN A 30 -13.77 6.09 0.16
N GLU A 31 -12.74 5.25 0.32
CA GLU A 31 -12.67 4.25 1.40
C GLU A 31 -12.45 4.91 2.78
N GLY A 32 -11.72 6.04 2.81
CA GLY A 32 -11.61 6.95 3.94
C GLY A 32 -10.66 6.50 5.06
N ARG A 33 -10.08 5.31 4.96
CA ARG A 33 -9.23 4.73 6.02
C ARG A 33 -8.05 3.95 5.44
N VAL A 34 -6.95 3.94 6.18
CA VAL A 34 -5.76 3.11 5.95
C VAL A 34 -5.45 2.37 7.24
N VAL A 35 -5.34 1.05 7.19
CA VAL A 35 -4.99 0.20 8.33
C VAL A 35 -3.47 -0.02 8.34
N PHE A 36 -2.82 0.51 9.37
CA PHE A 36 -1.36 0.54 9.53
C PHE A 36 -0.90 -0.38 10.66
N TYR A 37 -0.21 -1.47 10.32
CA TYR A 37 0.41 -2.38 11.27
C TYR A 37 1.82 -1.90 11.61
N THR A 38 2.12 -1.70 12.89
CA THR A 38 3.43 -1.18 13.29
C THR A 38 3.93 -1.74 14.61
N SER A 39 5.26 -1.85 14.73
CA SER A 39 5.95 -2.16 15.99
C SER A 39 6.58 -0.92 16.65
N TRP A 40 6.43 0.27 16.06
CA TRP A 40 7.06 1.50 16.53
C TRP A 40 6.58 1.93 17.92
N GLY A 41 7.36 2.80 18.56
CA GLY A 41 6.91 3.49 19.77
C GLY A 41 5.64 4.32 19.47
N PRO A 42 4.72 4.49 20.44
CA PRO A 42 3.50 5.27 20.23
C PRO A 42 3.75 6.70 19.73
N SER A 43 4.82 7.34 20.20
CA SER A 43 5.22 8.69 19.77
C SER A 43 5.58 8.77 18.29
N ASP A 44 6.36 7.80 17.81
CA ASP A 44 6.87 7.79 16.44
C ASP A 44 5.75 7.46 15.47
N ALA A 45 4.90 6.49 15.83
CA ALA A 45 3.70 6.16 15.07
C ALA A 45 2.74 7.36 14.98
N ASP A 46 2.46 8.03 16.10
CA ASP A 46 1.57 9.19 16.12
C ASP A 46 2.12 10.36 15.29
N TYR A 47 3.43 10.60 15.34
CA TYR A 47 4.08 11.62 14.49
C TYR A 47 3.85 11.36 13.00
N VAL A 48 4.09 10.12 12.55
CA VAL A 48 3.92 9.74 11.14
C VAL A 48 2.44 9.77 10.73
N VAL A 49 1.55 9.26 11.58
CA VAL A 49 0.10 9.27 11.35
C VAL A 49 -0.42 10.71 11.19
N LYS A 50 -0.07 11.61 12.11
CA LYS A 50 -0.49 13.02 12.03
C LYS A 50 0.03 13.71 10.78
N ALA A 51 1.28 13.45 10.40
CA ALA A 51 1.86 13.99 9.17
C ALA A 51 1.12 13.48 7.93
N PHE A 52 0.78 12.18 7.91
CA PHE A 52 0.02 11.56 6.82
C PHE A 52 -1.40 12.12 6.71
N GLU A 53 -2.17 12.14 7.80
CA GLU A 53 -3.54 12.66 7.82
C GLU A 53 -3.60 14.14 7.42
N LYS A 54 -2.60 14.94 7.84
CA LYS A 54 -2.50 16.35 7.43
C LYS A 54 -2.26 16.50 5.93
N LYS A 55 -1.43 15.64 5.34
CA LYS A 55 -1.09 15.69 3.91
C LYS A 55 -2.22 15.15 3.03
N TYR A 56 -2.99 14.18 3.52
CA TYR A 56 -3.97 13.44 2.73
C TYR A 56 -5.40 13.46 3.29
N ALA A 57 -5.85 14.59 3.83
CA ALA A 57 -7.25 14.74 4.24
C ALA A 57 -8.23 14.37 3.09
N PRO A 58 -9.31 13.60 3.34
CA PRO A 58 -9.87 13.15 4.63
C PRO A 58 -9.40 11.77 5.14
N LEU A 59 -8.33 11.17 4.59
CA LEU A 59 -7.88 9.83 4.99
C LEU A 59 -7.55 9.75 6.49
N LYS A 60 -8.09 8.74 7.16
CA LYS A 60 -7.77 8.37 8.54
C LYS A 60 -6.85 7.17 8.60
N VAL A 61 -5.94 7.14 9.58
CA VAL A 61 -5.05 5.98 9.78
C VAL A 61 -5.47 5.21 11.02
N GLU A 62 -5.90 3.96 10.84
CA GLU A 62 -6.11 3.02 11.94
C GLU A 62 -4.80 2.31 12.25
N THR A 63 -4.20 2.64 13.39
CA THR A 63 -2.93 2.04 13.79
C THR A 63 -3.17 0.80 14.64
N VAL A 64 -2.64 -0.35 14.22
CA VAL A 64 -2.60 -1.58 15.01
C VAL A 64 -1.18 -1.84 15.44
N ARG A 65 -0.91 -1.65 16.73
CA ARG A 65 0.41 -1.85 17.30
C ARG A 65 0.58 -3.27 17.85
N ALA A 66 1.61 -3.96 17.39
CA ALA A 66 2.01 -5.26 17.92
C ALA A 66 3.52 -5.49 17.74
N SER A 67 4.09 -6.51 18.41
CA SER A 67 5.47 -6.92 18.13
C SER A 67 5.60 -7.44 16.70
N SER A 68 6.80 -7.41 16.14
CA SER A 68 7.06 -7.89 14.77
C SER A 68 6.62 -9.34 14.57
N GLU A 69 6.88 -10.21 15.55
CA GLU A 69 6.54 -11.63 15.52
C GLU A 69 5.02 -11.85 15.52
N ARG A 70 4.30 -11.06 16.32
CA ARG A 70 2.83 -11.10 16.37
C ARG A 70 2.23 -10.61 15.05
N THR A 71 2.76 -9.52 14.49
CA THR A 71 2.33 -8.99 13.20
C THR A 71 2.59 -10.00 12.07
N LEU A 72 3.76 -10.66 12.06
CA LEU A 72 4.07 -11.73 11.09
C LEU A 72 3.11 -12.91 11.23
N THR A 73 2.86 -13.37 12.45
CA THR A 73 1.91 -14.47 12.72
C THR A 73 0.50 -14.12 12.24
N ARG A 74 0.07 -12.86 12.47
CA ARG A 74 -1.20 -12.34 11.97
C ARG A 74 -1.25 -12.34 10.45
N LEU A 75 -0.24 -11.78 9.77
CA LEU A 75 -0.16 -11.74 8.31
C LEU A 75 -0.19 -13.14 7.68
N LEU A 76 0.52 -14.11 8.28
CA LEU A 76 0.47 -15.50 7.83
C LEU A 76 -0.93 -16.11 8.00
N SER A 77 -1.63 -15.77 9.07
CA SER A 77 -2.99 -16.24 9.33
C SER A 77 -4.00 -15.61 8.36
N GLU A 78 -3.87 -14.30 8.11
CA GLU A 78 -4.64 -13.54 7.12
C GLU A 78 -4.43 -14.10 5.70
N HIS A 79 -3.19 -14.40 5.35
CA HIS A 79 -2.85 -15.04 4.07
C HIS A 79 -3.50 -16.42 3.92
N ARG A 80 -3.42 -17.28 4.95
CA ARG A 80 -4.07 -18.61 4.93
C ARG A 80 -5.59 -18.52 4.83
N ALA A 81 -6.18 -17.47 5.40
CA ALA A 81 -7.61 -17.19 5.31
C ALA A 81 -8.01 -16.46 4.01
N ASN A 82 -7.05 -16.14 3.14
CA ASN A 82 -7.22 -15.31 1.94
C ASN A 82 -7.95 -13.98 2.23
N LYS A 83 -7.63 -13.37 3.38
CA LYS A 83 -8.26 -12.14 3.86
C LYS A 83 -7.21 -11.23 4.46
N PHE A 84 -6.92 -10.13 3.77
CA PHE A 84 -5.97 -9.11 4.22
C PHE A 84 -6.72 -7.96 4.87
N LEU A 85 -6.42 -7.68 6.14
CA LEU A 85 -7.09 -6.62 6.91
C LEU A 85 -6.23 -5.37 7.07
N GLY A 86 -4.91 -5.49 6.88
CA GLY A 86 -3.95 -4.39 6.94
C GLY A 86 -3.51 -3.95 5.55
N ASP A 87 -3.31 -2.65 5.38
CA ASP A 87 -2.84 -2.06 4.11
C ASP A 87 -1.31 -1.91 4.10
N VAL A 88 -0.71 -1.59 5.25
CA VAL A 88 0.72 -1.32 5.38
C VAL A 88 1.26 -1.97 6.65
N ALA A 89 2.45 -2.57 6.57
CA ALA A 89 3.18 -3.06 7.72
C ALA A 89 4.56 -2.38 7.83
N ALA A 90 4.80 -1.66 8.94
CA ALA A 90 6.11 -1.15 9.33
C ALA A 90 6.53 -1.81 10.65
N ILE A 91 7.14 -2.97 10.50
CA ILE A 91 7.72 -3.73 11.61
C ILE A 91 9.22 -3.79 11.44
N SER A 92 9.96 -3.69 12.54
CA SER A 92 11.37 -4.04 12.52
C SER A 92 11.49 -5.53 12.20
N GLY A 93 12.57 -5.97 11.54
CA GLY A 93 12.80 -7.37 11.18
C GLY A 93 12.65 -8.32 12.37
N ILE A 94 12.68 -9.64 12.12
CA ILE A 94 12.68 -10.65 13.19
C ILE A 94 13.71 -10.22 14.22
N GLN A 95 13.27 -9.98 15.46
CA GLN A 95 14.18 -9.71 16.55
C GLN A 95 14.89 -11.04 16.79
N SER A 96 15.98 -11.26 16.06
CA SER A 96 16.86 -12.39 16.30
C SER A 96 17.34 -12.20 17.73
N GLY A 97 16.78 -12.98 18.65
CA GLY A 97 17.12 -12.96 20.08
C GLY A 97 18.52 -13.55 20.33
N ILE A 98 19.50 -13.14 19.53
CA ILE A 98 20.92 -13.41 19.66
C ILE A 98 21.66 -12.08 19.78
#